data_AF-A0A7S3M8U0-F1
#
_entry.id   AF-A0A7S3M8U0-F1
#
_cell.length_a   1.000
_cell.length_b   1.000
_cell.length_c   1.000
_cell.angle_alpha   90.00
_cell.angle_beta   90.00
_cell.angle_gamma   90.00
#
_symmetry.space_group_name_H-M   'P 1'
#
loop_
_entity.id
_entity.type
_entity.pdbx_description
1 polymer ?
#
loop_
_entity_poly.entity_id
_entity_poly.type
_entity_poly.pdbx_seq_one_letter_code
_entity_poly.pdbx_strand_id
1 'polypeptide(L)'
;TEVAKDAADIILLDDEFSSIVHGIEQGRLSSENLQKSIAYTLCSKVPQCMPNFMELLGIPLALNVSQVLAIDIGTDIWTAIAYAWQPKESALMARKPRHPSLEKIVNVGVLVYAYGYM
;
A
#
# COMPACT_ATOMS: atom_id res chain seq x y z
N THR A 1 -27.36 -21.41 11.84
CA THR A 1 -28.07 -22.13 10.75
C THR A 1 -27.15 -22.19 9.54
N GLU A 2 -27.23 -23.21 8.70
CA GLU A 2 -26.41 -23.29 7.47
C GLU A 2 -26.63 -22.07 6.58
N VAL A 3 -27.88 -21.57 6.52
CA VAL A 3 -28.25 -20.32 5.85
C VAL A 3 -27.46 -19.11 6.35
N ALA A 4 -27.11 -19.05 7.64
CA ALA A 4 -26.29 -17.96 8.19
C ALA A 4 -24.81 -18.10 7.83
N LYS A 5 -24.32 -19.32 7.56
CA LYS A 5 -22.95 -19.55 7.10
C LYS A 5 -22.80 -19.19 5.62
N ASP A 6 -23.79 -19.56 4.79
CA ASP A 6 -23.78 -19.24 3.36
C ASP A 6 -23.96 -17.74 3.07
N ALA A 7 -24.58 -16.99 3.99
CA ALA A 7 -24.78 -15.55 3.86
C ALA A 7 -23.63 -14.70 4.42
N ALA A 8 -22.64 -15.30 5.10
CA ALA A 8 -21.56 -14.56 5.75
C ALA A 8 -20.30 -14.48 4.87
N ASP A 9 -19.67 -13.31 4.82
CA ASP A 9 -18.38 -13.13 4.11
C ASP A 9 -17.19 -13.76 4.86
N ILE A 10 -17.34 -13.97 6.17
CA ILE A 10 -16.31 -14.55 7.05
C ILE A 10 -16.98 -15.56 7.98
N ILE A 11 -16.42 -16.77 8.05
CA ILE A 11 -16.87 -17.85 8.91
C ILE A 11 -15.75 -18.18 9.90
N LEU A 12 -16.08 -18.19 11.19
CA LEU A 12 -15.18 -18.67 12.24
C LEU A 12 -15.27 -20.20 12.28
N LEU A 13 -14.15 -20.88 12.08
CA LEU A 13 -14.09 -22.35 12.08
C LEU A 13 -13.87 -22.91 13.50
N ASP A 14 -13.30 -22.09 14.38
CA ASP A 14 -12.96 -22.37 15.77
C ASP A 14 -14.08 -21.97 16.76
N ASP A 15 -15.14 -21.30 16.28
CA ASP A 15 -16.23 -20.71 17.08
C ASP A 15 -15.73 -19.78 18.22
N GLU A 16 -14.49 -19.27 18.13
CA GLU A 16 -13.93 -18.36 19.13
C GLU A 16 -14.13 -16.89 18.76
N PHE A 17 -14.80 -16.12 19.62
CA PHE A 17 -14.97 -14.67 19.44
C PHE A 17 -13.64 -13.89 19.47
N SER A 18 -12.59 -14.48 20.06
CA SER A 18 -11.23 -13.92 20.05
C SER A 18 -10.69 -13.71 18.63
N SER A 19 -11.07 -14.58 17.69
CA SER A 19 -10.64 -14.53 16.29
C SER A 19 -11.16 -13.28 15.56
N ILE A 20 -12.27 -12.69 16.02
CA ILE A 20 -12.77 -11.40 15.50
C ILE A 20 -11.81 -10.27 15.85
N VAL A 21 -11.32 -10.22 17.08
CA VAL A 21 -10.39 -9.16 17.53
C VAL A 21 -9.07 -9.27 16.77
N HIS A 22 -8.56 -10.49 16.57
CA HIS A 22 -7.38 -10.74 15.74
C HIS A 22 -7.61 -10.34 14.27
N GLY A 23 -8.79 -10.64 13.72
CA GLY A 23 -9.17 -10.22 12.37
C GLY A 23 -9.20 -8.70 12.21
N ILE A 24 -9.70 -7.96 13.20
CA ILE A 24 -9.66 -6.49 13.22
C ILE A 24 -8.22 -5.99 13.28
N GLU A 25 -7.37 -6.57 14.14
CA GLU A 25 -5.95 -6.20 14.21
C GLU A 25 -5.24 -6.41 12.86
N GLN A 26 -5.43 -7.56 12.22
CA GLN A 26 -4.85 -7.87 10.91
C GLN A 26 -5.39 -6.96 9.80
N GLY A 27 -6.70 -6.68 9.78
CA GLY A 27 -7.30 -5.76 8.80
C GLY A 27 -6.74 -4.34 8.92
N ARG A 28 -6.54 -3.86 10.16
CA ARG A 28 -5.91 -2.55 10.42
C ARG A 28 -4.45 -2.52 9.98
N LEU A 29 -3.70 -3.58 10.27
CA LEU A 29 -2.29 -3.71 9.89
C LEU A 29 -2.14 -3.74 8.36
N SER A 30 -2.97 -4.53 7.67
CA SER A 30 -2.97 -4.63 6.21
C SER A 30 -3.25 -3.27 5.56
N SER A 31 -4.21 -2.50 6.08
CA SER A 31 -4.50 -1.16 5.55
C SER A 31 -3.33 -0.19 5.70
N GLU A 32 -2.58 -0.27 6.79
CA GLU A 32 -1.42 0.61 7.03
C GLU A 32 -0.22 0.22 6.16
N ASN A 33 0.08 -1.08 6.10
CA ASN A 33 1.15 -1.61 5.26
C ASN A 33 0.90 -1.35 3.77
N LEU A 34 -0.36 -1.45 3.34
CA LEU A 34 -0.75 -1.14 1.97
C LEU A 34 -0.59 0.35 1.64
N GLN A 35 -0.85 1.25 2.59
CA GLN A 35 -0.56 2.68 2.43
C GLN A 35 0.94 2.93 2.24
N LYS A 36 1.81 2.27 3.02
CA LYS A 36 3.27 2.38 2.89
C LYS A 36 3.78 1.82 1.57
N SER A 37 3.26 0.66 1.17
CA SER A 37 3.58 0.02 -0.11
C SER A 37 3.22 0.93 -1.29
N ILE A 38 2.01 1.51 -1.30
CA ILE A 38 1.59 2.46 -2.34
C ILE A 38 2.46 3.72 -2.33
N ALA A 39 2.74 4.29 -1.15
CA ALA A 39 3.57 5.50 -1.05
C ALA A 39 4.98 5.27 -1.63
N TYR A 40 5.56 4.09 -1.39
CA TYR A 40 6.85 3.70 -1.96
C TYR A 40 6.80 3.58 -3.49
N THR A 41 5.81 2.85 -4.03
CA THR A 41 5.66 2.71 -5.49
C THR A 41 5.38 4.04 -6.18
N LEU A 42 4.63 4.95 -5.56
CA LEU A 42 4.40 6.29 -6.12
C LEU A 42 5.69 7.13 -6.15
N CYS A 43 6.51 7.02 -5.11
CA CYS A 43 7.79 7.71 -5.03
C CYS A 43 8.76 7.24 -6.14
N SER A 44 8.82 5.93 -6.42
CA SER A 44 9.69 5.38 -7.49
C SER A 44 9.29 5.83 -8.89
N LYS A 45 8.05 6.29 -9.13
CA LYS A 45 7.62 6.80 -10.44
C LYS A 45 8.22 8.16 -10.80
N VAL A 46 8.57 8.99 -9.82
CA VAL A 46 9.08 10.35 -10.10
C VAL A 46 10.42 10.32 -10.85
N PRO A 47 11.46 9.58 -10.37
CA PRO A 47 12.72 9.45 -11.08
C PRO A 47 12.58 8.74 -12.42
N GLN A 48 11.55 7.90 -12.60
CA GLN A 48 11.29 7.23 -13.88
C GLN A 48 10.73 8.19 -14.92
N CYS A 49 9.86 9.13 -14.52
CA CYS A 49 9.30 10.13 -15.44
C CYS A 49 10.25 11.31 -15.72
N MET A 50 11.12 11.69 -14.77
CA MET A 50 12.04 12.83 -14.91
C MET A 50 12.91 12.80 -16.17
N PRO A 51 13.57 11.68 -16.56
CA PRO A 51 14.35 11.59 -17.79
C PRO A 51 13.57 11.93 -19.05
N ASN A 52 12.31 11.53 -19.14
CA ASN A 52 11.47 11.83 -20.30
C ASN A 52 11.14 13.33 -20.40
N PHE A 53 10.96 14.01 -19.26
CA PHE A 53 10.80 15.47 -19.25
C PHE A 53 12.11 16.19 -19.58
N MET A 54 13.25 15.65 -19.16
CA MET A 54 14.58 16.19 -19.47
C MET A 54 14.94 16.05 -20.95
N GLU A 55 14.46 15.00 -21.62
CA GLU A 55 14.59 14.84 -23.06
C GLU A 55 13.95 16.01 -23.84
N LEU A 56 12.82 16.53 -23.37
CA LEU A 56 12.18 17.72 -23.95
C LEU A 56 13.08 18.98 -23.86
N LEU A 57 14.02 19.00 -22.92
CA LEU A 57 15.01 20.07 -22.74
C LEU A 57 16.34 19.79 -23.48
N GLY A 58 16.42 18.72 -24.28
CA GLY A 58 17.58 18.37 -25.10
C GLY A 58 18.65 17.52 -24.39
N ILE A 59 18.36 16.97 -23.21
CA ILE A 59 19.25 16.03 -22.51
C ILE A 59 19.04 14.62 -23.10
N PRO A 60 20.09 13.85 -23.41
CA PRO A 60 19.95 12.49 -23.93
C PRO A 60 19.18 11.59 -22.95
N LEU A 61 18.33 10.72 -23.50
CA LEU A 61 17.47 9.81 -22.75
C LEU A 61 18.28 8.95 -21.77
N ALA A 62 18.08 9.14 -20.46
CA ALA A 62 18.81 8.41 -19.43
C ALA A 62 18.22 7.00 -19.16
N LEU A 63 16.92 6.80 -19.42
CA LEU A 63 16.22 5.53 -19.20
C LEU A 63 15.34 5.16 -20.40
N ASN A 64 15.51 3.94 -20.90
CA ASN A 64 14.64 3.37 -21.93
C ASN A 64 13.37 2.75 -21.32
N VAL A 65 12.30 2.66 -22.12
CA VAL A 65 11.02 2.05 -21.71
C VAL A 65 11.20 0.61 -21.21
N SER A 66 12.08 -0.18 -21.83
CA SER A 66 12.38 -1.55 -21.39
C SER A 66 13.04 -1.61 -20.01
N GLN A 67 13.87 -0.63 -19.67
CA GLN A 67 14.52 -0.54 -18.35
C GLN A 67 13.51 -0.14 -17.28
N VAL A 68 12.61 0.80 -17.59
CA VAL A 68 11.51 1.18 -16.68
C VAL A 68 10.61 -0.01 -16.39
N LEU A 69 10.20 -0.77 -17.41
CA LEU A 69 9.41 -1.99 -17.22
C LEU A 69 10.14 -3.06 -16.39
N ALA A 70 11.47 -3.20 -16.59
CA ALA A 70 12.27 -4.11 -15.79
C ALA A 70 12.32 -3.71 -14.30
N ILE A 71 12.34 -2.41 -13.99
CA ILE A 71 12.25 -1.91 -12.62
C ILE A 71 10.85 -2.16 -12.05
N ASP A 72 9.81 -1.80 -12.80
CA ASP A 72 8.42 -1.88 -12.35
C ASP A 72 7.95 -3.31 -12.07
N ILE A 73 8.29 -4.24 -12.96
CA ILE A 73 7.86 -5.65 -12.84
C ILE A 73 8.89 -6.44 -12.02
N GLY A 74 10.17 -6.11 -12.13
CA GLY A 74 11.23 -6.81 -11.45
C GLY A 74 11.34 -6.38 -9.99
N THR A 75 11.82 -5.16 -9.76
CA THR A 75 12.24 -4.72 -8.43
C THR A 75 11.08 -4.17 -7.59
N ASP A 76 10.17 -3.41 -8.20
CA ASP A 76 9.09 -2.72 -7.48
C ASP A 76 8.04 -3.69 -6.93
N ILE A 77 7.76 -4.80 -7.62
CA ILE A 77 6.83 -5.82 -7.11
C ILE A 77 7.36 -6.45 -5.81
N TRP A 78 8.63 -6.84 -5.78
CA TRP A 78 9.23 -7.48 -4.60
C TRP A 78 9.31 -6.52 -3.41
N THR A 79 9.69 -5.27 -3.65
CA THR A 79 9.76 -4.27 -2.59
C THR A 79 8.36 -3.89 -2.09
N ALA A 80 7.37 -3.77 -2.96
CA ALA A 80 5.97 -3.53 -2.58
C ALA A 80 5.41 -4.64 -1.69
N ILE A 81 5.72 -5.90 -1.99
CA ILE A 81 5.36 -7.06 -1.14
C ILE A 81 6.10 -6.99 0.21
N ALA A 82 7.39 -6.65 0.20
CA ALA A 82 8.14 -6.50 1.45
C ALA A 82 7.55 -5.42 2.37
N TYR A 83 7.09 -4.30 1.81
CA TYR A 83 6.35 -3.27 2.57
C TYR A 83 4.99 -3.77 3.08
N ALA A 84 4.30 -4.62 2.32
CA ALA A 84 3.03 -5.21 2.75
C ALA A 84 3.17 -6.13 3.98
N TRP A 85 4.37 -6.71 4.19
CA TRP A 85 4.68 -7.62 5.31
C TRP A 85 5.32 -6.95 6.53
N GLN A 86 5.28 -5.62 6.63
CA GLN A 86 5.85 -4.95 7.80
C GLN A 86 5.12 -5.31 9.11
N PRO A 87 5.86 -5.42 10.22
CA PRO A 87 5.26 -5.64 11.52
C PRO A 87 4.46 -4.40 11.96
N LYS A 88 3.53 -4.62 12.89
CA LYS A 88 2.72 -3.54 13.47
C LYS A 88 3.58 -2.44 14.08
N GLU A 89 3.29 -1.19 13.73
CA GLU A 89 3.78 -0.04 14.48
C GLU A 89 3.04 0.06 15.82
N SER A 90 3.70 0.68 16.81
CA SER A 90 3.23 0.65 18.20
C SER A 90 1.83 1.24 18.36
N ALA A 91 0.98 0.53 19.11
CA ALA A 91 -0.38 0.93 19.51
C ALA A 91 -1.46 0.98 18.41
N LEU A 92 -1.36 0.13 17.37
CA LEU A 92 -2.41 -0.02 16.34
C LEU A 92 -3.82 -0.17 16.94
N MET A 93 -4.02 -1.08 17.89
CA MET A 93 -5.33 -1.36 18.48
C MET A 93 -5.86 -0.25 19.40
N ALA A 94 -4.99 0.62 19.92
CA ALA A 94 -5.39 1.73 20.80
C ALA A 94 -5.92 2.96 20.04
N ARG A 95 -5.61 3.08 18.74
CA ARG A 95 -6.13 4.16 17.90
C ARG A 95 -7.62 3.92 17.59
N LYS A 96 -8.40 5.00 17.49
CA LYS A 96 -9.81 4.92 17.06
C LYS A 96 -9.95 4.32 15.65
N PRO A 97 -11.06 3.61 15.34
CA PRO A 97 -11.34 3.13 13.99
C PRO A 97 -11.33 4.27 12.97
N ARG A 98 -10.85 3.95 11.77
CA ARG A 98 -10.66 4.92 10.70
C ARG A 98 -12.01 5.40 10.16
N HIS A 99 -12.18 6.70 9.95
CA HIS A 99 -13.41 7.23 9.35
C HIS A 99 -13.38 7.08 7.82
N PRO A 100 -14.26 6.29 7.19
CA PRO A 100 -14.13 5.88 5.79
C PRO A 100 -14.15 7.04 4.78
N SER A 101 -14.85 8.13 5.11
CA SER A 101 -14.98 9.31 4.24
C SER A 101 -13.82 10.30 4.35
N LEU A 102 -13.19 10.39 5.53
CA LEU A 102 -12.22 11.45 5.87
C LEU A 102 -10.78 10.95 5.74
N GLU A 103 -10.55 9.73 6.20
CA GLU A 103 -9.24 9.11 6.22
C GLU A 103 -9.20 8.09 5.07
N LYS A 104 -8.78 8.53 3.87
CA LYS A 104 -8.55 7.65 2.71
C LYS A 104 -7.19 6.96 2.82
N ILE A 105 -7.03 5.81 2.14
CA ILE A 105 -5.75 5.07 2.13
C ILE A 105 -4.68 5.93 1.44
N VAL A 106 -5.04 6.55 0.33
CA VAL A 106 -4.21 7.57 -0.32
C VAL A 106 -4.86 8.92 -0.05
N ASN A 107 -4.18 9.77 0.72
CA ASN A 107 -4.59 11.15 0.97
C ASN A 107 -3.60 12.12 0.31
N VAL A 108 -3.96 13.40 0.26
CA VAL A 108 -3.09 14.44 -0.31
C VAL A 108 -1.75 14.52 0.44
N GLY A 109 -1.73 14.25 1.75
CA GLY A 109 -0.48 14.21 2.52
C GLY A 109 0.49 13.12 2.06
N VAL A 110 0.00 11.92 1.76
CA VAL A 110 0.77 10.79 1.22
C VAL A 110 1.25 11.10 -0.18
N LEU A 111 0.43 11.75 -1.02
CA LEU A 111 0.85 12.21 -2.33
C LEU A 111 1.96 13.27 -2.22
N VAL A 112 1.77 14.29 -1.40
CA VAL A 112 2.77 15.33 -1.15
C VAL A 112 4.06 14.72 -0.57
N TYR A 113 3.96 13.74 0.32
CA TYR A 113 5.11 13.04 0.86
C TYR A 113 5.84 12.22 -0.22
N ALA A 114 5.11 11.44 -1.01
CA ALA A 114 5.68 10.60 -2.06
C ALA A 114 6.32 11.41 -3.21
N TYR A 115 5.71 12.55 -3.58
CA TYR A 115 6.18 13.39 -4.69
C TYR A 115 7.13 14.51 -4.26
N GLY A 116 7.01 14.99 -3.02
CA GLY A 116 7.72 16.19 -2.53
C GLY A 116 8.93 15.92 -1.63
N TYR A 117 9.14 14.68 -1.19
CA TYR A 117 10.35 14.30 -0.43
C TYR A 117 11.55 13.96 -1.33
N MET A 118 11.48 14.31 -2.62
CA MET A 118 12.53 14.05 -3.61
C MET A 118 13.30 15.31 -3.97
#